data_AF-A0A973TMV5-F1
#
_entry.id   AF-A0A973TMV5-F1
#
_cell.length_a   1.000
_cell.length_b   1.000
_cell.length_c   1.000
_cell.angle_alpha   90.00
_cell.angle_beta   90.00
_cell.angle_gamma   90.00
#
_symmetry.space_group_name_H-M   'P 1'
#
loop_
_entity.id
_entity.type
_entity.pdbx_description
1 polymer ?
#
loop_
_entity_poly.entity_id
_entity_poly.type
_entity_poly.pdbx_seq_one_letter_code
_entity_poly.pdbx_strand_id
1 'polypeptide(L)'
;MGTWLVIGGIVAMTGWGFRHIGHDAQAASPSQGPAAPAHGARPVLRMTGAMARGQQPIHLDADMARRALRDGVLEVVLPDGTAYRVQMERQETHGGGHWSVVGRVSTAMGSQSMVLTFGPNAVFGMLPMPDGHALQVETHEGGLVTIAPAGGLTPQRKALPRDNSDYRVPEVETQMGPNGTMLADRPMRIGGDDFDATKTTRIDVLALYSPELVALRGGRTIAETEVASRFAIANQAFIDSGTQVRLHLAGIHETATPATLPNGELLELITADEKLATLRDAHAADLVAYFRPASKDDATCGASWLNGAGLAGVAGIDQAHAFVIANVSPCGPHVLAHEIGHVLGAVHDRASQTDADGNVAYGAYAYAFGYRTKQFGTIMADPGRAPWIGRFSNPRKADCNGARCGVDDEADDARSLDLMAPGIAEFR
;
A
#
# COMPACT_ATOMS: atom_id res chain seq x y z
N MET A 1 5.59 46.11 -52.31
CA MET A 1 4.42 45.78 -53.18
C MET A 1 3.42 45.08 -52.28
N GLY A 2 2.58 45.76 -51.50
CA GLY A 2 1.31 46.45 -51.83
C GLY A 2 0.28 45.86 -50.83
N THR A 3 -0.71 46.52 -50.23
CA THR A 3 -1.26 47.88 -50.33
C THR A 3 -2.05 48.14 -49.03
N TRP A 4 -2.27 49.41 -48.71
CA TRP A 4 -2.82 50.03 -47.50
C TRP A 4 -4.33 49.82 -47.24
N LEU A 5 -4.79 50.03 -45.99
CA LEU A 5 -5.81 51.05 -45.69
C LEU A 5 -5.93 51.38 -44.19
N VAL A 6 -5.86 52.68 -43.90
CA VAL A 6 -6.14 53.36 -42.63
C VAL A 6 -7.47 54.10 -42.80
N ILE A 7 -8.34 54.11 -41.79
CA ILE A 7 -9.41 55.11 -41.63
C ILE A 7 -9.38 55.59 -40.19
N GLY A 8 -9.28 56.91 -40.00
CA GLY A 8 -9.33 57.59 -38.71
C GLY A 8 -10.62 58.38 -38.49
N GLY A 9 -10.73 59.00 -37.30
CA GLY A 9 -11.72 60.06 -37.06
C GLY A 9 -11.89 60.54 -35.61
N ILE A 10 -11.18 61.62 -35.26
CA ILE A 10 -11.69 62.89 -34.66
C ILE A 10 -12.19 62.83 -33.19
N VAL A 11 -11.43 63.30 -32.18
CA VAL A 11 -11.20 64.68 -31.67
C VAL A 11 -12.45 65.40 -31.14
N ALA A 12 -12.46 65.69 -29.82
CA ALA A 12 -12.68 67.03 -29.26
C ALA A 12 -12.51 67.04 -27.72
N MET A 13 -11.49 67.76 -27.25
CA MET A 13 -11.40 68.28 -25.88
C MET A 13 -12.08 69.65 -25.82
N THR A 14 -12.85 69.91 -24.77
CA THR A 14 -13.16 71.27 -24.29
C THR A 14 -13.02 71.30 -22.77
N GLY A 15 -12.27 72.27 -22.27
CA GLY A 15 -11.95 72.44 -20.85
C GLY A 15 -12.80 73.49 -20.13
N TRP A 16 -12.22 74.00 -19.03
CA TRP A 16 -12.66 75.03 -18.07
C TRP A 16 -13.21 74.44 -16.77
N GLY A 17 -12.86 74.87 -15.56
CA GLY A 17 -11.94 75.91 -15.07
C GLY A 17 -11.84 75.81 -13.54
N PHE A 18 -10.82 76.42 -12.95
CA PHE A 18 -10.57 76.46 -11.50
C PHE A 18 -11.54 77.41 -10.76
N ARG A 19 -12.04 77.00 -9.58
CA ARG A 19 -12.02 77.80 -8.33
C ARG A 19 -12.59 77.04 -7.12
N HIS A 20 -11.87 77.14 -6.00
CA HIS A 20 -12.24 76.69 -4.65
C HIS A 20 -13.32 77.57 -4.02
N ILE A 21 -14.29 76.95 -3.32
CA ILE A 21 -14.98 77.49 -2.12
C ILE A 21 -15.33 76.29 -1.22
N GLY A 22 -15.03 76.38 0.08
CA GLY A 22 -15.34 75.35 1.08
C GLY A 22 -16.66 75.61 1.82
N HIS A 23 -17.20 74.56 2.44
CA HIS A 23 -17.74 74.56 3.82
C HIS A 23 -18.21 73.14 4.21
N ASP A 24 -17.90 72.81 5.46
CA ASP A 24 -18.31 71.74 6.38
C ASP A 24 -19.48 70.79 6.01
N ALA A 25 -19.26 69.47 6.18
CA ALA A 25 -19.92 68.64 7.21
C ALA A 25 -19.80 67.11 6.95
N GLN A 26 -19.32 66.40 7.98
CA GLN A 26 -19.68 65.05 8.45
C GLN A 26 -19.57 63.79 7.54
N ALA A 27 -18.61 62.95 7.94
CA ALA A 27 -18.66 61.49 8.13
C ALA A 27 -19.15 60.57 6.99
N ALA A 28 -18.22 59.81 6.42
CA ALA A 28 -18.41 58.40 6.09
C ALA A 28 -17.07 57.66 6.13
N SER A 29 -16.98 56.63 6.98
CA SER A 29 -15.85 55.69 7.05
C SER A 29 -15.60 55.04 5.68
N PRO A 30 -14.35 54.72 5.32
CA PRO A 30 -14.08 53.98 4.09
C PRO A 30 -14.74 52.60 4.20
N SER A 31 -15.63 52.32 3.25
CA SER A 31 -16.25 51.00 3.09
C SER A 31 -15.15 49.96 2.93
N GLN A 32 -15.15 49.00 3.85
CA GLN A 32 -14.40 47.77 3.69
C GLN A 32 -14.87 47.12 2.39
N GLY A 33 -13.97 47.04 1.40
CA GLY A 33 -14.15 46.14 0.27
C GLY A 33 -14.40 44.72 0.79
N PRO A 34 -15.13 43.88 0.04
CA PRO A 34 -15.43 42.53 0.50
C PRO A 34 -14.12 41.83 0.87
N ALA A 35 -14.02 41.44 2.14
CA ALA A 35 -12.91 40.66 2.66
C ALA A 35 -12.68 39.48 1.72
N ALA A 36 -11.41 39.20 1.40
CA ALA A 36 -11.03 37.94 0.80
C ALA A 36 -11.68 36.81 1.60
N PRO A 37 -12.23 35.77 0.95
CA PRO A 37 -12.92 34.71 1.66
C PRO A 37 -11.97 34.15 2.73
N ALA A 38 -12.43 34.15 3.98
CA ALA A 38 -11.68 33.58 5.09
C ALA A 38 -11.17 32.20 4.66
N HIS A 39 -9.87 31.97 4.76
CA HIS A 39 -9.30 30.63 4.60
C HIS A 39 -10.16 29.68 5.44
N GLY A 40 -10.85 28.76 4.76
CA GLY A 40 -11.74 27.80 5.42
C GLY A 40 -10.98 27.12 6.57
N ALA A 41 -11.68 26.84 7.66
CA ALA A 41 -11.08 26.15 8.80
C ALA A 41 -10.27 24.94 8.30
N ARG A 42 -9.02 24.83 8.76
CA ARG A 42 -8.12 23.73 8.37
C ARG A 42 -8.83 22.39 8.53
N PRO A 43 -8.62 21.42 7.63
CA PRO A 43 -9.21 20.11 7.75
C PRO A 43 -8.66 19.42 9.00
N VAL A 44 -9.55 19.10 9.93
CA VAL A 44 -9.22 18.44 11.20
C VAL A 44 -9.94 17.09 11.27
N LEU A 45 -9.17 16.01 11.35
CA LEU A 45 -9.67 14.69 11.74
C LEU A 45 -9.65 14.60 13.27
N ARG A 46 -10.83 14.46 13.88
CA ARG A 46 -10.96 14.37 15.35
C ARG A 46 -11.28 12.95 15.78
N MET A 47 -10.49 12.45 16.73
CA MET A 47 -10.72 11.18 17.41
C MET A 47 -11.29 11.47 18.78
N THR A 48 -12.53 11.05 19.02
CA THR A 48 -13.30 11.45 20.21
C THR A 48 -13.39 10.34 21.26
N GLY A 49 -13.08 9.09 20.90
CA GLY A 49 -13.12 7.92 21.77
C GLY A 49 -11.72 7.48 22.21
N ALA A 50 -11.62 6.98 23.45
CA ALA A 50 -10.37 6.40 23.94
C ALA A 50 -9.93 5.21 23.06
N MET A 51 -8.74 5.33 22.47
CA MET A 51 -8.12 4.34 21.58
C MET A 51 -7.95 2.94 22.19
N ALA A 52 -7.90 2.86 23.52
CA ALA A 52 -7.81 1.60 24.26
C ALA A 52 -9.09 0.73 24.19
N ARG A 53 -10.20 1.24 23.64
CA ARG A 53 -11.52 0.57 23.64
C ARG A 53 -11.95 -0.05 22.30
N GLY A 54 -11.09 -0.09 21.28
CA GLY A 54 -11.42 -0.69 19.98
C GLY A 54 -11.79 0.33 18.91
N GLN A 55 -12.66 -0.07 17.97
CA GLN A 55 -13.13 0.77 16.86
C GLN A 55 -13.92 1.97 17.38
N GLN A 56 -13.60 3.16 16.88
CA GLN A 56 -14.36 4.39 17.18
C GLN A 56 -14.85 5.05 15.89
N PRO A 57 -16.08 5.58 15.86
CA PRO A 57 -16.56 6.38 14.73
C PRO A 57 -15.73 7.64 14.51
N ILE A 58 -15.50 8.00 13.25
CA ILE A 58 -14.85 9.25 12.85
C ILE A 58 -15.60 9.91 11.69
N HIS A 59 -15.49 11.23 11.60
CA HIS A 59 -15.89 11.97 10.41
C HIS A 59 -14.68 12.12 9.49
N LEU A 60 -14.64 11.33 8.42
CA LEU A 60 -13.63 11.40 7.38
C LEU A 60 -14.29 11.14 6.03
N ASP A 61 -14.23 12.13 5.14
CA ASP A 61 -14.83 12.08 3.82
C ASP A 61 -13.87 12.61 2.74
N ALA A 62 -14.25 12.42 1.48
CA ALA A 62 -13.47 12.86 0.33
C ALA A 62 -13.24 14.37 0.32
N ASP A 63 -14.17 15.18 0.82
CA ASP A 63 -14.04 16.63 0.83
C ASP A 63 -13.03 17.12 1.88
N MET A 64 -12.96 16.45 3.03
CA MET A 64 -11.90 16.65 4.02
C MET A 64 -10.53 16.35 3.40
N ALA A 65 -10.37 15.22 2.72
CA ALA A 65 -9.11 14.86 2.08
C ALA A 65 -8.72 15.85 0.96
N ARG A 66 -9.67 16.29 0.14
CA ARG A 66 -9.42 17.34 -0.88
C ARG A 66 -9.05 18.69 -0.28
N ARG A 67 -9.66 19.08 0.84
CA ARG A 67 -9.23 20.27 1.60
C ARG A 67 -7.81 20.10 2.11
N ALA A 68 -7.48 18.94 2.67
CA ALA A 68 -6.14 18.66 3.22
C ALA A 68 -5.06 18.73 2.15
N LEU A 69 -5.32 18.18 0.97
CA LEU A 69 -4.40 18.29 -0.17
C LEU A 69 -4.19 19.75 -0.61
N ARG A 70 -5.25 20.56 -0.68
CA ARG A 70 -5.14 21.98 -1.04
C ARG A 70 -4.36 22.78 0.01
N ASP A 71 -4.56 22.47 1.28
CA ASP A 71 -3.92 23.16 2.40
C ASP A 71 -2.52 22.61 2.70
N GLY A 72 -2.14 21.48 2.08
CA GLY A 72 -0.87 20.78 2.29
C GLY A 72 -0.78 19.99 3.61
N VAL A 73 -1.84 19.99 4.42
CA VAL A 73 -1.82 19.40 5.77
C VAL A 73 -3.20 18.85 6.16
N LEU A 74 -3.20 17.70 6.82
CA LEU A 74 -4.32 17.20 7.62
C LEU A 74 -3.93 17.28 9.09
N GLU A 75 -4.71 18.00 9.91
CA GLU A 75 -4.53 18.01 11.36
C GLU A 75 -5.29 16.84 11.98
N VAL A 76 -4.62 16.06 12.82
CA VAL A 76 -5.22 14.95 13.56
C VAL A 76 -5.22 15.30 15.03
N VAL A 77 -6.41 15.29 15.65
CA VAL A 77 -6.61 15.55 17.07
C VAL A 77 -6.97 14.26 17.78
N LEU A 78 -6.14 13.88 18.74
CA LEU A 78 -6.27 12.69 19.57
C LEU A 78 -7.29 12.91 20.70
N PRO A 79 -7.76 11.82 21.35
CA PRO A 79 -8.78 11.91 22.41
C PRO A 79 -8.35 12.70 23.64
N ASP A 80 -7.05 12.79 23.91
CA ASP A 80 -6.48 13.59 25.00
C ASP A 80 -6.33 15.09 24.64
N GLY A 81 -6.77 15.49 23.45
CA GLY A 81 -6.68 16.85 22.94
C GLY A 81 -5.34 17.19 22.30
N THR A 82 -4.35 16.30 22.34
CA THR A 82 -3.09 16.49 21.62
C THR A 82 -3.35 16.42 20.11
N ALA A 83 -2.51 17.10 19.33
CA ALA A 83 -2.65 17.12 17.89
C ALA A 83 -1.30 16.92 17.20
N TYR A 84 -1.33 16.24 16.06
CA TYR A 84 -0.20 16.12 15.17
C TYR A 84 -0.65 16.37 13.72
N ARG A 85 0.33 16.57 12.84
CA ARG A 85 0.08 16.93 11.44
C ARG A 85 0.51 15.80 10.53
N VAL A 86 -0.35 15.48 9.58
CA VAL A 86 0.01 14.72 8.39
C VAL A 86 0.35 15.73 7.30
N GLN A 87 1.56 15.67 6.78
CA GLN A 87 1.98 16.49 5.64
C GLN A 87 1.50 15.84 4.36
N MET A 88 0.60 16.47 3.62
CA MET A 88 0.04 15.88 2.42
C MET A 88 1.06 15.95 1.28
N GLU A 89 1.28 14.83 0.58
CA GLU A 89 2.29 14.74 -0.48
C GLU A 89 1.64 14.70 -1.86
N ARG A 90 0.73 13.76 -2.07
CA ARG A 90 0.15 13.51 -3.39
C ARG A 90 -1.21 12.84 -3.34
N GLN A 91 -1.86 12.81 -4.48
CA GLN A 91 -3.04 12.00 -4.75
C GLN A 91 -2.79 11.14 -5.99
N GLU A 92 -3.48 10.01 -6.06
CA GLU A 92 -3.42 9.07 -7.17
C GLU A 92 -4.83 8.60 -7.51
N THR A 93 -5.16 8.58 -8.79
CA THR A 93 -6.44 8.02 -9.27
C THR A 93 -6.22 6.60 -9.74
N HIS A 94 -7.11 5.71 -9.35
CA HIS A 94 -7.10 4.30 -9.70
C HIS A 94 -8.29 3.96 -10.61
N GLY A 95 -8.29 2.75 -11.17
CA GLY A 95 -9.45 2.23 -11.90
C GLY A 95 -10.72 2.14 -11.02
N GLY A 96 -11.89 2.11 -11.67
CA GLY A 96 -13.16 1.89 -10.96
C GLY A 96 -13.65 3.07 -10.12
N GLY A 97 -13.12 4.28 -10.30
CA GLY A 97 -13.53 5.48 -9.57
C GLY A 97 -12.92 5.61 -8.18
N HIS A 98 -11.96 4.74 -7.84
CA HIS A 98 -11.19 4.85 -6.60
C HIS A 98 -10.07 5.87 -6.75
N TRP A 99 -9.73 6.56 -5.67
CA TRP A 99 -8.55 7.44 -5.63
C TRP A 99 -7.96 7.42 -4.24
N SER A 100 -6.65 7.65 -4.13
CA SER A 100 -5.94 7.66 -2.87
C SER A 100 -5.24 8.97 -2.63
N VAL A 101 -5.08 9.31 -1.35
CA VAL A 101 -4.20 10.38 -0.89
C VAL A 101 -3.09 9.79 -0.05
N VAL A 102 -1.91 10.37 -0.21
CA VAL A 102 -0.74 10.02 0.58
C VAL A 102 -0.25 11.24 1.32
N GLY A 103 0.08 11.06 2.59
CA GLY A 103 0.77 12.04 3.39
C GLY A 103 1.77 11.41 4.34
N ARG A 104 2.59 12.22 5.01
CA ARG A 104 3.63 11.76 5.94
C ARG A 104 3.37 12.19 7.35
N VAL A 105 3.68 11.27 8.26
CA VAL A 105 3.76 11.53 9.70
C VAL A 105 5.19 11.30 10.13
N SER A 106 5.77 12.27 10.84
CA SER A 106 7.03 12.06 11.54
C SER A 106 6.75 11.22 12.79
N THR A 107 7.30 10.02 12.83
CA THR A 107 7.14 9.10 13.95
C THR A 107 8.48 8.89 14.66
N ALA A 108 8.45 8.28 15.84
CA ALA A 108 9.67 7.87 16.54
C ALA A 108 10.52 6.82 15.76
N MET A 109 9.98 6.25 14.66
CA MET A 109 10.61 5.26 13.78
C MET A 109 11.02 5.86 12.44
N GLY A 110 10.95 7.19 12.32
CA GLY A 110 11.16 7.93 11.07
C GLY A 110 9.84 8.29 10.39
N SER A 111 9.95 8.85 9.19
CA SER A 111 8.78 9.23 8.39
C SER A 111 7.99 7.98 7.99
N GLN A 112 6.67 7.98 8.21
CA GLN A 112 5.75 6.91 7.81
C GLN A 112 4.61 7.48 6.97
N SER A 113 4.13 6.70 6.00
CA SER A 113 3.05 7.12 5.10
C SER A 113 1.66 6.86 5.71
N MET A 114 0.84 7.90 5.71
CA MET A 114 -0.60 7.76 5.70
C MET A 114 -1.04 7.47 4.26
N VAL A 115 -1.92 6.50 4.09
CA VAL A 115 -2.60 6.23 2.81
C VAL A 115 -4.08 6.11 3.10
N LEU A 116 -4.90 6.92 2.43
CA LEU A 116 -6.36 6.82 2.50
C LEU A 116 -6.90 6.68 1.08
N THR A 117 -7.73 5.65 0.86
CA THR A 117 -8.34 5.34 -0.42
C THR A 117 -9.84 5.52 -0.32
N PHE A 118 -10.37 6.33 -1.23
CA PHE A 118 -11.77 6.69 -1.31
C PHE A 118 -12.39 6.04 -2.55
N GLY A 119 -13.54 5.40 -2.36
CA GLY A 119 -14.46 5.00 -3.42
C GLY A 119 -15.74 5.84 -3.37
N PRO A 120 -16.80 5.44 -4.09
CA PRO A 120 -18.04 6.21 -4.15
C PRO A 120 -18.66 6.56 -2.79
N ASN A 121 -18.71 5.60 -1.87
CA ASN A 121 -19.32 5.76 -0.53
C ASN A 121 -18.49 5.10 0.59
N ALA A 122 -17.18 4.96 0.40
CA ALA A 122 -16.31 4.29 1.36
C ALA A 122 -14.92 4.93 1.40
N VAL A 123 -14.30 4.84 2.57
CA VAL A 123 -12.89 5.14 2.81
C VAL A 123 -12.24 4.01 3.59
N PHE A 124 -11.06 3.60 3.14
CA PHE A 124 -10.20 2.64 3.82
C PHE A 124 -8.77 3.16 3.83
N GLY A 125 -7.97 2.71 4.79
CA GLY A 125 -6.55 3.04 4.76
C GLY A 125 -5.87 2.90 6.09
N MET A 126 -4.74 3.58 6.23
CA MET A 126 -3.95 3.61 7.44
C MET A 126 -3.44 5.00 7.76
N LEU A 127 -3.30 5.27 9.06
CA LEU A 127 -2.80 6.51 9.62
C LEU A 127 -1.73 6.20 10.68
N PRO A 128 -0.45 6.49 10.42
CA PRO A 128 0.61 6.36 11.43
C PRO A 128 0.43 7.36 12.56
N MET A 129 0.80 6.95 13.77
CA MET A 129 0.86 7.81 14.94
C MET A 129 2.30 8.25 15.23
N PRO A 130 2.50 9.38 15.94
CA PRO A 130 3.84 9.85 16.32
C PRO A 130 4.67 8.84 17.11
N ASP A 131 4.04 7.94 17.87
CA ASP A 131 4.70 6.87 18.64
C ASP A 131 5.19 5.69 17.76
N GLY A 132 4.83 5.66 16.48
CA GLY A 132 5.21 4.62 15.51
C GLY A 132 4.16 3.53 15.32
N HIS A 133 3.10 3.48 16.12
CA HIS A 133 1.98 2.58 15.86
C HIS A 133 1.13 3.08 14.69
N ALA A 134 0.47 2.17 13.97
CA ALA A 134 -0.46 2.52 12.91
C ALA A 134 -1.91 2.32 13.36
N LEU A 135 -2.78 3.18 12.84
CA LEU A 135 -4.23 3.04 12.90
C LEU A 135 -4.75 2.61 11.54
N GLN A 136 -5.88 1.93 11.55
CA GLN A 136 -6.59 1.47 10.36
C GLN A 136 -7.95 2.16 10.31
N VAL A 137 -8.26 2.75 9.15
CA VAL A 137 -9.54 3.36 8.84
C VAL A 137 -10.34 2.36 8.03
N GLU A 138 -11.59 2.13 8.43
CA GLU A 138 -12.48 1.19 7.76
C GLU A 138 -13.89 1.75 7.63
N THR A 139 -14.51 1.52 6.47
CA THR A 139 -15.94 1.72 6.29
C THR A 139 -16.67 0.40 6.57
N HIS A 140 -17.70 0.45 7.40
CA HIS A 140 -18.53 -0.69 7.78
C HIS A 140 -19.89 -0.61 7.10
N GLU A 141 -20.72 -1.64 7.33
CA GLU A 141 -22.11 -1.66 6.88
C GLU A 141 -22.84 -0.35 7.26
N GLY A 142 -23.64 0.16 6.32
CA GLY A 142 -24.35 1.44 6.48
C GLY A 142 -23.46 2.68 6.29
N GLY A 143 -22.19 2.52 5.87
CA GLY A 143 -21.28 3.63 5.60
C GLY A 143 -20.62 4.23 6.85
N LEU A 144 -20.70 3.53 7.99
CA LEU A 144 -20.05 3.97 9.22
C LEU A 144 -18.52 3.89 9.06
N VAL A 145 -17.85 5.04 9.08
CA VAL A 145 -16.39 5.11 9.07
C VAL A 145 -15.87 5.02 10.50
N THR A 146 -14.99 4.07 10.75
CA THR A 146 -14.31 3.93 12.03
C THR A 146 -12.79 3.96 11.89
N ILE A 147 -12.12 4.22 13.00
CA ILE A 147 -10.68 4.08 13.15
C ILE A 147 -10.37 3.22 14.37
N ALA A 148 -9.34 2.37 14.26
CA ALA A 148 -8.87 1.50 15.33
C ALA A 148 -7.35 1.30 15.24
N PRO A 149 -6.70 0.78 16.29
CA PRO A 149 -5.34 0.23 16.16
C PRO A 149 -5.29 -0.77 14.99
N ALA A 150 -4.30 -0.63 14.11
CA ALA A 150 -4.15 -1.51 12.97
C ALA A 150 -3.88 -2.96 13.41
N GLY A 151 -4.41 -3.92 12.64
CA GLY A 151 -4.09 -5.33 12.78
C GLY A 151 -2.61 -5.65 12.53
N GLY A 152 -2.22 -6.89 12.78
CA GLY A 152 -0.90 -7.42 12.42
C GLY A 152 -0.95 -8.31 11.17
N LEU A 153 0.16 -8.99 10.89
CA LEU A 153 0.24 -10.07 9.89
C LEU A 153 -0.23 -11.43 10.45
N THR A 154 -0.61 -11.46 11.72
CA THR A 154 -1.37 -12.57 12.32
C THR A 154 -2.62 -12.03 13.02
N PRO A 155 -3.77 -12.74 12.99
CA PRO A 155 -5.04 -12.21 13.50
C PRO A 155 -5.03 -11.87 15.00
N GLN A 156 -4.06 -12.38 15.76
CA GLN A 156 -3.91 -12.14 17.20
C GLN A 156 -2.52 -11.58 17.59
N ARG A 157 -1.68 -11.19 16.63
CA ARG A 157 -0.25 -10.86 16.87
C ARG A 157 0.48 -11.95 17.66
N LYS A 158 0.04 -13.20 17.50
CA LYS A 158 0.76 -14.37 18.01
C LYS A 158 1.85 -14.71 17.00
N ALA A 159 3.00 -15.15 17.50
CA ALA A 159 4.03 -15.72 16.63
C ALA A 159 3.43 -16.92 15.89
N LEU A 160 3.70 -17.01 14.59
CA LEU A 160 3.32 -18.20 13.82
C LEU A 160 4.17 -19.39 14.28
N PRO A 161 3.56 -20.55 14.51
CA PRO A 161 4.30 -21.81 14.60
C PRO A 161 5.11 -22.02 13.30
N ARG A 162 6.36 -22.51 13.42
CA ARG A 162 7.27 -22.73 12.27
C ARG A 162 6.73 -23.72 11.23
N ASP A 163 5.87 -24.64 11.65
CA ASP A 163 5.17 -25.62 10.81
C ASP A 163 3.94 -25.05 10.10
N ASN A 164 3.56 -23.80 10.41
CA ASN A 164 2.44 -23.10 9.79
C ASN A 164 2.88 -21.72 9.28
N SER A 165 3.88 -21.74 8.39
CA SER A 165 4.31 -20.54 7.66
C SER A 165 3.18 -20.00 6.79
N ASP A 166 3.14 -18.68 6.63
CA ASP A 166 2.30 -17.94 5.68
C ASP A 166 2.83 -18.02 4.25
N TYR A 167 3.80 -18.90 3.96
CA TYR A 167 4.16 -19.24 2.59
C TYR A 167 4.27 -20.74 2.34
N ARG A 168 4.23 -21.10 1.06
CA ARG A 168 4.51 -22.43 0.53
C ARG A 168 5.72 -22.36 -0.39
N VAL A 169 6.60 -23.34 -0.27
CA VAL A 169 7.74 -23.49 -1.17
C VAL A 169 7.29 -24.39 -2.31
N PRO A 170 7.41 -23.94 -3.58
CA PRO A 170 7.20 -24.81 -4.73
C PRO A 170 7.94 -26.13 -4.58
N GLU A 171 7.29 -27.25 -4.87
CA GLU A 171 8.00 -28.51 -5.01
C GLU A 171 8.95 -28.38 -6.21
N VAL A 172 10.26 -28.28 -5.92
CA VAL A 172 11.26 -28.43 -6.97
C VAL A 172 11.24 -29.90 -7.35
N GLU A 173 10.49 -30.27 -8.39
CA GLU A 173 10.71 -31.56 -9.03
C GLU A 173 12.20 -31.62 -9.37
N THR A 174 12.95 -32.43 -8.63
CA THR A 174 14.31 -32.80 -9.02
C THR A 174 14.18 -33.65 -10.28
N GLN A 175 13.88 -33.04 -11.42
CA GLN A 175 14.07 -33.72 -12.69
C GLN A 175 15.57 -33.79 -12.90
N MET A 176 16.17 -34.89 -12.45
CA MET A 176 17.46 -35.32 -12.94
C MET A 176 17.31 -35.48 -14.46
N GLY A 177 18.04 -34.67 -15.23
CA GLY A 177 18.20 -34.97 -16.66
C GLY A 177 18.84 -36.36 -16.83
N PRO A 178 18.73 -36.99 -18.01
CA PRO A 178 19.26 -38.34 -18.26
C PRO A 178 20.78 -38.51 -18.02
N ASN A 179 21.50 -37.41 -17.70
CA ASN A 179 22.93 -37.39 -17.36
C ASN A 179 23.24 -36.93 -15.91
N GLY A 180 22.27 -36.81 -15.01
CA GLY A 180 22.53 -36.45 -13.61
C GLY A 180 22.93 -35.00 -13.36
N THR A 181 22.78 -34.11 -14.36
CA THR A 181 22.87 -32.66 -14.19
C THR A 181 21.52 -32.13 -13.71
N MET A 182 21.51 -31.28 -12.68
CA MET A 182 20.30 -30.58 -12.23
C MET A 182 19.73 -29.74 -13.38
N LEU A 183 18.40 -29.63 -13.49
CA LEU A 183 17.75 -28.66 -14.40
C LEU A 183 18.15 -27.20 -14.14
N ALA A 184 18.78 -26.91 -12.99
CA ALA A 184 19.44 -25.65 -12.68
C ALA A 184 20.51 -25.22 -13.71
N ASP A 185 21.00 -26.15 -14.55
CA ASP A 185 21.94 -25.86 -15.64
C ASP A 185 21.27 -25.50 -16.98
N ARG A 186 19.93 -25.40 -17.03
CA ARG A 186 19.25 -24.75 -18.16
C ARG A 186 19.04 -23.28 -17.81
N PRO A 187 19.90 -22.36 -18.29
CA PRO A 187 19.57 -20.96 -18.21
C PRO A 187 18.29 -20.75 -19.02
N MET A 188 17.17 -20.52 -18.33
CA MET A 188 16.12 -19.71 -18.94
C MET A 188 16.79 -18.36 -19.19
N ARG A 189 17.03 -18.06 -20.47
CA ARG A 189 17.63 -16.80 -20.89
C ARG A 189 16.60 -15.70 -20.70
N ILE A 190 16.34 -15.30 -19.46
CA ILE A 190 16.02 -13.90 -19.20
C ILE A 190 17.32 -13.17 -19.50
N GLY A 191 17.28 -12.22 -20.43
CA GLY A 191 18.45 -11.52 -20.92
C GLY A 191 19.33 -11.05 -19.77
N GLY A 192 20.42 -11.78 -19.55
CA GLY A 192 21.58 -11.22 -18.88
C GLY A 192 22.02 -10.01 -19.71
N ASP A 193 22.34 -8.94 -19.01
CA ASP A 193 22.89 -7.68 -19.52
C ASP A 193 21.87 -6.54 -19.77
N ASP A 194 20.96 -6.24 -18.82
CA ASP A 194 20.62 -4.86 -18.38
C ASP A 194 19.57 -4.85 -17.23
N PHE A 195 19.91 -5.34 -16.03
CA PHE A 195 19.07 -5.05 -14.87
C PHE A 195 19.28 -3.58 -14.47
N ASP A 196 18.43 -2.70 -14.99
CA ASP A 196 18.38 -1.31 -14.57
C ASP A 196 17.53 -1.20 -13.29
N ALA A 197 18.22 -1.14 -12.15
CA ALA A 197 17.63 -0.90 -10.83
C ALA A 197 16.88 0.45 -10.71
N THR A 198 16.85 1.28 -11.76
CA THR A 198 16.10 2.54 -11.83
C THR A 198 14.84 2.43 -12.69
N LYS A 199 14.64 1.34 -13.44
CA LYS A 199 13.46 1.15 -14.27
C LYS A 199 12.31 0.58 -13.45
N THR A 200 11.19 1.30 -13.42
CA THR A 200 9.95 0.83 -12.79
C THR A 200 9.41 -0.42 -13.49
N THR A 201 9.14 -1.47 -12.71
CA THR A 201 8.51 -2.72 -13.16
C THR A 201 7.06 -2.73 -12.71
N ARG A 202 6.15 -2.73 -13.67
CA ARG A 202 4.72 -2.90 -13.42
C ARG A 202 4.41 -4.39 -13.31
N ILE A 203 3.64 -4.76 -12.28
CA ILE A 203 3.07 -6.10 -12.12
C ILE A 203 1.55 -5.95 -12.13
N ASP A 204 0.90 -6.52 -13.13
CA ASP A 204 -0.54 -6.56 -13.29
C ASP A 204 -1.13 -7.66 -12.39
N VAL A 205 -2.04 -7.29 -11.49
CA VAL A 205 -2.63 -8.22 -10.52
C VAL A 205 -4.14 -8.24 -10.67
N LEU A 206 -4.68 -9.43 -10.89
CA LEU A 206 -6.11 -9.69 -10.80
C LEU A 206 -6.51 -9.82 -9.33
N ALA A 207 -7.41 -8.95 -8.86
CA ALA A 207 -7.96 -9.08 -7.52
C ALA A 207 -9.23 -9.91 -7.54
N LEU A 208 -9.25 -10.96 -6.73
CA LEU A 208 -10.44 -11.75 -6.44
C LEU A 208 -10.87 -11.44 -5.00
N TYR A 209 -12.17 -11.41 -4.72
CA TYR A 209 -12.64 -11.25 -3.35
C TYR A 209 -13.82 -12.15 -3.03
N SER A 210 -13.93 -12.53 -1.77
CA SER A 210 -14.94 -13.48 -1.33
C SER A 210 -16.31 -12.83 -1.08
N PRO A 211 -17.42 -13.56 -1.22
CA PRO A 211 -18.75 -13.09 -0.82
C PRO A 211 -18.83 -12.69 0.67
N GLU A 212 -18.03 -13.32 1.54
CA GLU A 212 -17.93 -12.97 2.95
C GLU A 212 -17.36 -11.57 3.15
N LEU A 213 -16.48 -11.09 2.26
CA LEU A 213 -16.02 -9.70 2.29
C LEU A 213 -17.17 -8.74 1.99
N VAL A 214 -17.99 -9.06 0.98
CA VAL A 214 -19.18 -8.27 0.63
C VAL A 214 -20.15 -8.21 1.81
N ALA A 215 -20.41 -9.35 2.45
CA ALA A 215 -21.26 -9.44 3.62
C ALA A 215 -20.69 -8.65 4.81
N LEU A 216 -19.40 -8.78 5.09
CA LEU A 216 -18.72 -8.04 6.17
C LEU A 216 -18.85 -6.52 6.01
N ARG A 217 -18.75 -6.03 4.77
CA ARG A 217 -18.78 -4.59 4.48
C ARG A 217 -20.17 -4.05 4.16
N GLY A 218 -21.16 -4.91 4.02
CA GLY A 218 -22.55 -4.53 3.71
C GLY A 218 -22.74 -4.06 2.27
N GLY A 219 -21.86 -4.44 1.33
CA GLY A 219 -22.03 -4.10 -0.08
C GLY A 219 -20.77 -4.22 -0.93
N ARG A 220 -20.98 -4.55 -2.22
CA ARG A 220 -19.92 -4.79 -3.20
C ARG A 220 -18.98 -3.60 -3.38
N THR A 221 -19.53 -2.39 -3.57
CA THR A 221 -18.73 -1.18 -3.77
C THR A 221 -17.81 -0.87 -2.58
N ILE A 222 -18.24 -1.18 -1.35
CA ILE A 222 -17.43 -0.96 -0.14
C ILE A 222 -16.30 -2.00 -0.08
N ALA A 223 -16.61 -3.27 -0.37
CA ALA A 223 -15.61 -4.34 -0.47
C ALA A 223 -14.53 -4.03 -1.54
N GLU A 224 -14.95 -3.58 -2.73
CA GLU A 224 -14.03 -3.23 -3.81
C GLU A 224 -13.15 -2.01 -3.47
N THR A 225 -13.68 -1.05 -2.71
CA THR A 225 -12.89 0.07 -2.18
C THR A 225 -11.82 -0.42 -1.20
N GLU A 226 -12.15 -1.40 -0.35
CA GLU A 226 -11.16 -1.99 0.56
C GLU A 226 -10.04 -2.70 -0.21
N VAL A 227 -10.38 -3.49 -1.23
CA VAL A 227 -9.39 -4.14 -2.10
C VAL A 227 -8.48 -3.10 -2.74
N ALA A 228 -9.05 -2.05 -3.37
CA ALA A 228 -8.27 -0.97 -3.97
C ALA A 228 -7.35 -0.27 -2.95
N SER A 229 -7.80 -0.15 -1.69
CA SER A 229 -6.97 0.39 -0.61
C SER A 229 -5.77 -0.48 -0.28
N ARG A 230 -5.91 -1.81 -0.29
CA ARG A 230 -4.77 -2.73 -0.07
C ARG A 230 -3.70 -2.56 -1.14
N PHE A 231 -4.10 -2.38 -2.40
CA PHE A 231 -3.19 -2.06 -3.50
C PHE A 231 -2.47 -0.73 -3.31
N ALA A 232 -3.19 0.33 -2.92
CA ALA A 232 -2.59 1.63 -2.67
C ALA A 232 -1.57 1.60 -1.53
N ILE A 233 -1.87 0.88 -0.45
CA ILE A 233 -0.97 0.69 0.69
C ILE A 233 0.27 -0.13 0.28
N ALA A 234 0.08 -1.22 -0.46
CA ALA A 234 1.20 -2.05 -0.94
C ALA A 234 2.12 -1.28 -1.88
N ASN A 235 1.57 -0.52 -2.83
CA ASN A 235 2.34 0.37 -3.69
C ASN A 235 3.11 1.42 -2.90
N GLN A 236 2.47 2.02 -1.87
CA GLN A 236 3.18 2.97 -1.03
C GLN A 236 4.34 2.32 -0.29
N ALA A 237 4.20 1.08 0.18
CA ALA A 237 5.28 0.35 0.80
C ALA A 237 6.44 0.08 -0.15
N PHE A 238 6.19 -0.33 -1.40
CA PHE A 238 7.22 -0.46 -2.42
C PHE A 238 7.96 0.87 -2.68
N ILE A 239 7.21 1.97 -2.83
CA ILE A 239 7.76 3.32 -3.01
C ILE A 239 8.63 3.72 -1.80
N ASP A 240 8.14 3.51 -0.58
CA ASP A 240 8.83 3.87 0.67
C ASP A 240 10.08 3.02 0.92
N SER A 241 10.12 1.84 0.32
CA SER A 241 11.28 0.93 0.35
C SER A 241 12.32 1.29 -0.72
N GLY A 242 11.98 2.19 -1.64
CA GLY A 242 12.80 2.54 -2.78
C GLY A 242 12.92 1.42 -3.82
N THR A 243 11.94 0.53 -3.90
CA THR A 243 11.86 -0.48 -4.96
C THR A 243 11.23 0.12 -6.22
N GLN A 244 11.48 -0.55 -7.32
CA GLN A 244 10.94 -0.22 -8.64
C GLN A 244 9.63 -0.96 -8.95
N VAL A 245 9.17 -1.86 -8.07
CA VAL A 245 7.91 -2.60 -8.20
C VAL A 245 6.70 -1.67 -8.08
N ARG A 246 5.77 -1.75 -9.02
CA ARG A 246 4.46 -1.08 -8.96
C ARG A 246 3.36 -2.06 -9.34
N LEU A 247 2.45 -2.31 -8.41
CA LEU A 247 1.26 -3.12 -8.65
C LEU A 247 0.22 -2.31 -9.44
N HIS A 248 -0.35 -2.91 -10.46
CA HIS A 248 -1.50 -2.38 -11.17
C HIS A 248 -2.69 -3.33 -10.98
N LEU A 249 -3.85 -2.79 -10.61
CA LEU A 249 -5.07 -3.57 -10.46
C LEU A 249 -5.65 -3.85 -11.86
N ALA A 250 -5.42 -5.06 -12.38
CA ALA A 250 -5.82 -5.47 -13.73
C ALA A 250 -7.33 -5.79 -13.85
N GLY A 251 -7.95 -6.16 -12.73
CA GLY A 251 -9.37 -6.49 -12.65
C GLY A 251 -9.77 -6.75 -11.21
N ILE A 252 -11.07 -6.69 -10.94
CA ILE A 252 -11.64 -6.98 -9.62
C ILE A 252 -12.91 -7.81 -9.75
N HIS A 253 -12.93 -9.01 -9.15
CA HIS A 253 -14.02 -9.97 -9.32
C HIS A 253 -14.40 -10.65 -8.00
N GLU A 254 -15.71 -10.73 -7.74
CA GLU A 254 -16.23 -11.56 -6.67
C GLU A 254 -16.08 -13.03 -7.06
N THR A 255 -15.49 -13.85 -6.19
CA THR A 255 -15.24 -15.28 -6.44
C THR A 255 -15.46 -16.05 -5.15
N ALA A 256 -16.43 -16.97 -5.17
CA ALA A 256 -16.74 -17.81 -4.03
C ALA A 256 -15.69 -18.93 -3.87
N THR A 257 -15.17 -19.06 -2.66
CA THR A 257 -14.33 -20.19 -2.24
C THR A 257 -14.83 -20.69 -0.87
N PRO A 258 -14.44 -21.89 -0.42
CA PRO A 258 -14.84 -22.37 0.91
C PRO A 258 -14.30 -21.46 2.02
N ALA A 259 -15.20 -20.77 2.73
CA ALA A 259 -14.87 -19.72 3.71
C ALA A 259 -14.00 -20.20 4.89
N THR A 260 -14.10 -21.47 5.27
CA THR A 260 -13.44 -22.03 6.46
C THR A 260 -12.08 -22.67 6.18
N LEU A 261 -11.68 -22.83 4.91
CA LEU A 261 -10.37 -23.41 4.60
C LEU A 261 -9.26 -22.54 5.18
N PRO A 262 -8.21 -23.13 5.80
CA PRO A 262 -6.98 -22.42 6.12
C PRO A 262 -6.36 -21.80 4.86
N ASN A 263 -5.63 -20.70 5.00
CA ASN A 263 -5.03 -19.92 3.92
C ASN A 263 -4.12 -20.80 3.07
N GLY A 264 -3.27 -21.63 3.68
CA GLY A 264 -2.43 -22.56 2.93
C GLY A 264 -3.21 -23.54 2.06
N GLU A 265 -4.29 -24.13 2.59
CA GLU A 265 -5.15 -25.05 1.81
C GLU A 265 -5.93 -24.31 0.72
N LEU A 266 -6.40 -23.10 1.01
CA LEU A 266 -7.05 -22.26 0.01
C LEU A 266 -6.06 -21.87 -1.10
N LEU A 267 -4.79 -21.61 -0.78
CA LEU A 267 -3.76 -21.24 -1.75
C LEU A 267 -3.57 -22.37 -2.76
N GLU A 268 -3.43 -23.61 -2.27
CA GLU A 268 -3.35 -24.80 -3.12
C GLU A 268 -4.62 -24.97 -3.97
N LEU A 269 -5.80 -24.78 -3.37
CA LEU A 269 -7.08 -24.89 -4.06
C LEU A 269 -7.20 -23.90 -5.24
N ILE A 270 -6.90 -22.62 -5.02
CA ILE A 270 -7.00 -21.60 -6.10
C ILE A 270 -5.90 -21.76 -7.14
N THR A 271 -4.73 -22.27 -6.73
CA THR A 271 -3.61 -22.57 -7.64
C THR A 271 -3.97 -23.69 -8.62
N ALA A 272 -4.70 -24.72 -8.15
CA ALA A 272 -5.15 -25.84 -8.98
C ALA A 272 -6.41 -25.56 -9.81
N ASP A 273 -7.05 -24.39 -9.66
CA ASP A 273 -8.29 -24.07 -10.39
C ASP A 273 -7.99 -23.49 -11.79
N GLU A 274 -8.12 -24.35 -12.81
CA GLU A 274 -7.94 -23.97 -14.23
C GLU A 274 -8.82 -22.79 -14.67
N LYS A 275 -9.98 -22.57 -14.03
CA LYS A 275 -10.85 -21.43 -14.35
C LYS A 275 -10.26 -20.13 -13.84
N LEU A 276 -9.59 -20.15 -12.69
CA LEU A 276 -8.93 -18.96 -12.15
C LEU A 276 -7.65 -18.65 -12.91
N ALA A 277 -6.91 -19.68 -13.35
CA ALA A 277 -5.82 -19.50 -14.31
C ALA A 277 -6.35 -18.85 -15.61
N THR A 278 -7.39 -19.42 -16.22
CA THR A 278 -8.01 -18.84 -17.43
C THR A 278 -8.48 -17.39 -17.22
N LEU A 279 -9.03 -17.07 -16.05
CA LEU A 279 -9.46 -15.72 -15.71
C LEU A 279 -8.28 -14.75 -15.56
N ARG A 280 -7.18 -15.19 -14.95
CA ARG A 280 -5.93 -14.42 -14.87
C ARG A 280 -5.44 -14.06 -16.27
N ASP A 281 -5.34 -15.05 -17.16
CA ASP A 281 -4.86 -14.88 -18.53
C ASP A 281 -5.78 -13.93 -19.33
N ALA A 282 -7.10 -14.05 -19.15
CA ALA A 282 -8.09 -13.19 -19.79
C ALA A 282 -7.97 -11.71 -19.38
N HIS A 283 -7.43 -11.44 -18.20
CA HIS A 283 -7.12 -10.09 -17.72
C HIS A 283 -5.69 -9.65 -18.02
N ALA A 284 -4.89 -10.50 -18.69
CA ALA A 284 -3.44 -10.31 -18.86
C ALA A 284 -2.75 -9.98 -17.53
N ALA A 285 -3.18 -10.63 -16.45
CA ALA A 285 -2.61 -10.43 -15.12
C ALA A 285 -1.39 -11.33 -14.93
N ASP A 286 -0.34 -10.79 -14.33
CA ASP A 286 0.85 -11.52 -13.93
C ASP A 286 0.58 -12.35 -12.66
N LEU A 287 -0.20 -11.79 -11.73
CA LEU A 287 -0.52 -12.39 -10.43
C LEU A 287 -2.02 -12.35 -10.12
N VAL A 288 -2.44 -13.17 -9.16
CA VAL A 288 -3.78 -13.17 -8.59
C VAL A 288 -3.71 -12.96 -7.08
N ALA A 289 -4.44 -11.99 -6.56
CA ALA A 289 -4.58 -11.75 -5.12
C ALA A 289 -6.02 -11.99 -4.67
N TYR A 290 -6.22 -12.97 -3.78
CA TYR A 290 -7.52 -13.33 -3.23
C TYR A 290 -7.76 -12.70 -1.86
N PHE A 291 -8.80 -11.88 -1.74
CA PHE A 291 -9.16 -11.14 -0.52
C PHE A 291 -10.37 -11.76 0.17
N ARG A 292 -10.24 -12.04 1.47
CA ARG A 292 -11.33 -12.51 2.34
C ARG A 292 -11.17 -12.00 3.77
N PRO A 293 -12.23 -11.96 4.60
CA PRO A 293 -12.05 -11.81 6.04
C PRO A 293 -11.14 -12.92 6.60
N ALA A 294 -10.48 -12.67 7.74
CA ALA A 294 -9.71 -13.74 8.38
C ALA A 294 -10.63 -14.88 8.83
N SER A 295 -10.27 -16.13 8.50
CA SER A 295 -10.93 -17.28 9.08
C SER A 295 -10.56 -17.37 10.56
N LYS A 296 -11.52 -17.74 11.41
CA LYS A 296 -11.27 -17.92 12.85
C LYS A 296 -10.36 -19.11 13.15
N ASP A 297 -10.29 -20.05 12.20
CA ASP A 297 -9.53 -21.29 12.32
C ASP A 297 -8.12 -21.16 11.72
N ASP A 298 -7.77 -19.98 11.20
CA ASP A 298 -6.45 -19.70 10.61
C ASP A 298 -5.55 -18.95 11.59
N ALA A 299 -4.26 -19.31 11.59
CA ALA A 299 -3.24 -18.65 12.37
C ALA A 299 -2.64 -17.43 11.64
N THR A 300 -2.79 -17.37 10.32
CA THR A 300 -2.14 -16.40 9.42
C THR A 300 -3.14 -15.36 8.91
N CYS A 301 -2.64 -14.19 8.49
CA CYS A 301 -3.43 -13.19 7.78
C CYS A 301 -3.30 -13.27 6.26
N GLY A 302 -2.54 -14.22 5.74
CA GLY A 302 -2.40 -14.44 4.31
C GLY A 302 -1.69 -15.76 4.04
N ALA A 303 -1.57 -16.08 2.75
CA ALA A 303 -0.65 -17.11 2.30
C ALA A 303 -0.14 -16.80 0.89
N SER A 304 1.12 -17.12 0.63
CA SER A 304 1.76 -16.91 -0.66
C SER A 304 2.61 -18.10 -1.11
N TRP A 305 2.81 -18.24 -2.41
CA TRP A 305 3.96 -18.99 -2.89
C TRP A 305 5.26 -18.20 -2.71
N LEU A 306 6.36 -18.89 -2.39
CA LEU A 306 7.71 -18.33 -2.35
C LEU A 306 8.46 -18.70 -3.63
N ASN A 307 8.34 -17.87 -4.68
CA ASN A 307 9.09 -18.09 -5.91
C ASN A 307 10.58 -17.86 -5.69
N GLY A 308 11.41 -18.68 -6.33
CA GLY A 308 12.87 -18.61 -6.20
C GLY A 308 13.43 -19.15 -4.88
N ALA A 309 12.60 -19.74 -4.01
CA ALA A 309 13.00 -20.29 -2.71
C ALA A 309 14.31 -21.11 -2.76
N GLY A 310 15.05 -21.11 -1.65
CA GLY A 310 16.25 -21.93 -1.54
C GLY A 310 17.39 -21.44 -2.43
N LEU A 311 17.53 -20.13 -2.60
CA LEU A 311 18.58 -19.49 -3.41
C LEU A 311 18.47 -19.76 -4.93
N ALA A 312 17.30 -20.20 -5.41
CA ALA A 312 17.08 -20.46 -6.82
C ALA A 312 16.92 -19.17 -7.64
N GLY A 313 16.62 -18.04 -6.99
CA GLY A 313 16.45 -16.74 -7.66
C GLY A 313 15.43 -16.80 -8.80
N VAL A 314 15.70 -16.06 -9.87
CA VAL A 314 14.83 -16.04 -11.06
C VAL A 314 14.72 -17.40 -11.77
N ALA A 315 15.63 -18.34 -11.53
CA ALA A 315 15.55 -19.67 -12.14
C ALA A 315 14.49 -20.55 -11.45
N GLY A 316 14.05 -20.19 -10.24
CA GLY A 316 13.03 -20.91 -9.47
C GLY A 316 11.66 -20.26 -9.49
N ILE A 317 11.35 -19.43 -10.49
CA ILE A 317 10.01 -18.84 -10.66
C ILE A 317 9.16 -19.74 -11.56
N ASP A 318 7.87 -19.82 -11.27
CA ASP A 318 6.90 -20.51 -12.13
C ASP A 318 5.55 -19.80 -12.05
N GLN A 319 4.94 -19.55 -13.20
CA GLN A 319 3.62 -18.91 -13.30
C GLN A 319 2.50 -19.74 -12.66
N ALA A 320 2.68 -21.05 -12.45
CA ALA A 320 1.76 -21.84 -11.64
C ALA A 320 1.64 -21.28 -10.21
N HIS A 321 2.71 -20.66 -9.69
CA HIS A 321 2.80 -20.12 -8.34
C HIS A 321 2.50 -18.61 -8.27
N ALA A 322 1.58 -18.12 -9.10
CA ALA A 322 1.23 -16.70 -9.25
C ALA A 322 0.10 -16.23 -8.31
N PHE A 323 -0.24 -17.01 -7.29
CA PHE A 323 -1.40 -16.77 -6.43
C PHE A 323 -0.97 -16.34 -5.02
N VAL A 324 -1.72 -15.40 -4.45
CA VAL A 324 -1.62 -15.01 -3.04
C VAL A 324 -3.00 -14.87 -2.41
N ILE A 325 -3.07 -15.05 -1.09
CA ILE A 325 -4.24 -14.77 -0.27
C ILE A 325 -3.88 -13.63 0.67
N ALA A 326 -4.66 -12.56 0.66
CA ALA A 326 -4.50 -11.43 1.55
C ALA A 326 -5.78 -11.22 2.36
N ASN A 327 -5.81 -11.69 3.61
CA ASN A 327 -6.96 -11.48 4.46
C ASN A 327 -7.09 -10.03 4.89
N VAL A 328 -8.33 -9.61 5.12
CA VAL A 328 -8.67 -8.32 5.72
C VAL A 328 -9.05 -8.50 7.19
N SER A 329 -9.87 -7.61 7.76
CA SER A 329 -10.31 -7.59 9.16
C SER A 329 -10.35 -8.97 9.85
N PRO A 330 -9.66 -9.14 10.99
CA PRO A 330 -8.94 -8.13 11.79
C PRO A 330 -7.48 -7.90 11.37
N CYS A 331 -7.09 -8.36 10.18
CA CYS A 331 -5.71 -8.28 9.70
C CYS A 331 -5.27 -6.87 9.33
N GLY A 332 -3.95 -6.65 9.44
CA GLY A 332 -3.32 -5.35 9.25
C GLY A 332 -3.28 -4.90 7.78
N PRO A 333 -2.93 -3.62 7.55
CA PRO A 333 -2.94 -3.05 6.21
C PRO A 333 -1.83 -3.52 5.29
N HIS A 334 -0.75 -4.09 5.82
CA HIS A 334 0.43 -4.48 5.05
C HIS A 334 0.39 -5.92 4.52
N VAL A 335 -0.69 -6.69 4.77
CA VAL A 335 -0.78 -8.10 4.37
C VAL A 335 -0.51 -8.28 2.89
N LEU A 336 -1.21 -7.55 2.00
CA LEU A 336 -0.97 -7.69 0.55
C LEU A 336 0.50 -7.44 0.17
N ALA A 337 1.13 -6.42 0.78
CA ALA A 337 2.54 -6.15 0.52
C ALA A 337 3.41 -7.33 0.97
N HIS A 338 3.14 -7.88 2.16
CA HIS A 338 3.84 -9.03 2.70
C HIS A 338 3.77 -10.25 1.77
N GLU A 339 2.55 -10.62 1.36
CA GLU A 339 2.35 -11.78 0.49
C GLU A 339 2.98 -11.59 -0.89
N ILE A 340 2.87 -10.40 -1.48
CA ILE A 340 3.58 -10.10 -2.74
C ILE A 340 5.10 -10.12 -2.53
N GLY A 341 5.59 -9.77 -1.33
CA GLY A 341 6.99 -9.93 -0.95
C GLY A 341 7.46 -11.38 -1.07
N HIS A 342 6.66 -12.34 -0.59
CA HIS A 342 6.92 -13.77 -0.77
C HIS A 342 6.91 -14.20 -2.23
N VAL A 343 5.92 -13.77 -3.04
CA VAL A 343 5.93 -14.06 -4.49
C VAL A 343 7.18 -13.51 -5.18
N LEU A 344 7.71 -12.38 -4.69
CA LEU A 344 8.93 -11.76 -5.19
C LEU A 344 10.20 -12.25 -4.46
N GLY A 345 10.12 -13.39 -3.78
CA GLY A 345 11.28 -14.13 -3.27
C GLY A 345 11.82 -13.67 -1.92
N ALA A 346 11.15 -12.75 -1.22
CA ALA A 346 11.53 -12.38 0.14
C ALA A 346 11.00 -13.40 1.15
N VAL A 347 11.79 -13.67 2.20
CA VAL A 347 11.36 -14.46 3.36
C VAL A 347 11.33 -13.60 4.61
N HIS A 348 10.84 -14.18 5.71
CA HIS A 348 10.83 -13.46 6.98
C HIS A 348 12.23 -13.06 7.46
N ASP A 349 12.33 -12.35 8.58
CA ASP A 349 13.65 -12.03 9.13
C ASP A 349 14.46 -13.30 9.47
N ARG A 350 15.79 -13.18 9.41
CA ARG A 350 16.72 -14.33 9.55
C ARG A 350 16.48 -15.14 10.81
N ALA A 351 16.13 -14.50 11.93
CA ALA A 351 15.90 -15.22 13.18
C ALA A 351 14.61 -16.05 13.15
N SER A 352 13.57 -15.57 12.45
CA SER A 352 12.33 -16.32 12.21
C SER A 352 12.55 -17.48 11.23
N GLN A 353 13.49 -17.32 10.30
CA GLN A 353 13.87 -18.32 9.29
C GLN A 353 14.92 -19.34 9.74
N THR A 354 15.51 -19.15 10.92
CA THR A 354 16.50 -20.10 11.50
C THR A 354 15.77 -21.10 12.38
N ASP A 355 15.96 -22.40 12.14
CA ASP A 355 15.38 -23.48 12.94
C ASP A 355 16.12 -23.69 14.30
N ALA A 356 15.79 -24.77 15.02
CA ALA A 356 16.41 -25.07 16.31
C ALA A 356 17.84 -25.62 16.20
N ASP A 357 18.17 -26.22 15.04
CA ASP A 357 19.47 -26.80 14.74
C ASP A 357 20.43 -25.79 14.08
N GLY A 358 19.92 -24.59 13.77
CA GLY A 358 20.66 -23.49 13.16
C GLY A 358 20.59 -23.46 11.63
N ASN A 359 19.75 -24.31 11.01
CA ASN A 359 19.55 -24.25 9.56
C ASN A 359 18.65 -23.05 9.22
N VAL A 360 19.01 -22.35 8.16
CA VAL A 360 18.29 -21.16 7.70
C VAL A 360 17.54 -21.52 6.43
N ALA A 361 16.22 -21.29 6.42
CA ALA A 361 15.44 -21.29 5.20
C ALA A 361 15.67 -19.97 4.45
N TYR A 362 16.03 -20.08 3.17
CA TYR A 362 16.39 -18.92 2.34
C TYR A 362 15.28 -18.62 1.32
N GLY A 363 15.09 -17.33 1.05
CA GLY A 363 14.32 -16.85 -0.08
C GLY A 363 15.08 -17.00 -1.40
N ALA A 364 14.76 -16.10 -2.33
CA ALA A 364 15.37 -16.04 -3.66
C ALA A 364 16.89 -15.82 -3.62
N TYR A 365 17.37 -15.06 -2.65
CA TYR A 365 18.78 -14.71 -2.51
C TYR A 365 19.22 -14.73 -1.04
N ALA A 366 20.52 -14.83 -0.80
CA ALA A 366 21.11 -14.95 0.54
C ALA A 366 20.83 -13.76 1.49
N TYR A 367 20.35 -12.64 0.95
CA TYR A 367 20.01 -11.39 1.65
C TYR A 367 18.52 -11.05 1.64
N ALA A 368 17.66 -11.91 1.06
CA ALA A 368 16.22 -11.66 0.86
C ALA A 368 15.40 -11.86 2.15
N PHE A 369 15.77 -11.16 3.22
CA PHE A 369 15.17 -11.26 4.54
C PHE A 369 14.58 -9.93 5.01
N GLY A 370 13.48 -10.04 5.74
CA GLY A 370 12.99 -8.96 6.58
C GLY A 370 14.03 -8.48 7.61
N TYR A 371 13.87 -7.25 8.07
CA TYR A 371 14.73 -6.62 9.06
C TYR A 371 13.93 -6.21 10.29
N ARG A 372 14.44 -6.55 11.48
CA ARG A 372 13.83 -6.14 12.75
C ARG A 372 14.85 -5.58 13.72
N THR A 373 14.37 -4.66 14.53
CA THR A 373 15.05 -4.07 15.68
C THR A 373 14.17 -4.24 16.92
N LYS A 374 14.58 -3.69 18.06
CA LYS A 374 13.71 -3.63 19.24
C LYS A 374 12.56 -2.62 19.07
N GLN A 375 12.66 -1.74 18.08
CA GLN A 375 11.77 -0.60 17.88
C GLN A 375 10.75 -0.84 16.77
N PHE A 376 11.10 -1.64 15.76
CA PHE A 376 10.22 -1.94 14.63
C PHE A 376 10.63 -3.20 13.87
N GLY A 377 9.75 -3.69 13.01
CA GLY A 377 10.07 -4.63 11.93
C GLY A 377 9.65 -4.08 10.57
N THR A 378 10.41 -4.40 9.53
CA THR A 378 9.99 -4.22 8.14
C THR A 378 8.88 -5.22 7.80
N ILE A 379 8.23 -5.04 6.65
CA ILE A 379 7.05 -5.79 6.24
C ILE A 379 7.24 -7.31 6.31
N MET A 380 8.42 -7.83 5.95
CA MET A 380 8.69 -9.27 6.00
C MET A 380 9.10 -9.76 7.41
N ALA A 381 9.41 -8.89 8.36
CA ALA A 381 9.91 -9.34 9.66
C ALA A 381 8.79 -9.75 10.63
N ASP A 382 9.13 -10.59 11.62
CA ASP A 382 8.35 -10.73 12.85
C ASP A 382 8.92 -9.81 13.96
N PRO A 383 8.35 -8.62 14.17
CA PRO A 383 8.78 -7.70 15.22
C PRO A 383 8.29 -8.09 16.62
N GLY A 384 7.52 -9.18 16.76
CA GLY A 384 6.83 -9.54 17.99
C GLY A 384 5.88 -8.43 18.44
N ARG A 385 6.27 -7.69 19.49
CA ARG A 385 5.46 -6.59 20.04
C ARG A 385 5.76 -5.22 19.43
N ALA A 386 6.89 -5.07 18.74
CA ALA A 386 7.22 -3.81 18.09
C ALA A 386 6.31 -3.57 16.87
N PRO A 387 6.06 -2.31 16.48
CA PRO A 387 5.26 -2.00 15.31
C PRO A 387 5.94 -2.45 14.01
N TRP A 388 5.13 -2.84 13.03
CA TRP A 388 5.58 -2.89 11.64
C TRP A 388 5.65 -1.47 11.07
N ILE A 389 6.69 -1.20 10.30
CA ILE A 389 6.75 -0.02 9.42
C ILE A 389 6.36 -0.42 7.99
N GLY A 390 5.78 0.51 7.25
CA GLY A 390 5.34 0.29 5.86
C GLY A 390 6.49 0.26 4.86
N ARG A 391 7.53 -0.56 5.11
CA ARG A 391 8.72 -0.71 4.26
C ARG A 391 9.22 -2.14 4.28
N PHE A 392 9.75 -2.60 3.16
CA PHE A 392 10.64 -3.75 3.03
C PHE A 392 12.06 -3.38 3.47
N SER A 393 12.89 -4.39 3.78
CA SER A 393 14.27 -4.11 4.18
C SER A 393 15.08 -3.54 3.01
N ASN A 394 15.84 -2.48 3.28
CA ASN A 394 16.73 -1.84 2.31
C ASN A 394 17.89 -1.15 3.04
N PRO A 395 19.11 -1.71 3.02
CA PRO A 395 20.25 -1.13 3.70
C PRO A 395 20.73 0.16 3.02
N ARG A 396 20.34 0.47 1.78
CA ARG A 396 20.73 1.72 1.10
C ARG A 396 19.91 2.95 1.55
N LYS A 397 18.85 2.75 2.34
CA LYS A 397 17.98 3.83 2.84
C LYS A 397 18.20 4.05 4.34
N ALA A 398 18.28 5.32 4.76
CA ALA A 398 18.55 5.74 6.15
C ALA A 398 17.34 6.44 6.81
N ASP A 399 16.13 6.16 6.34
CA ASP A 399 14.88 6.78 6.77
C ASP A 399 14.12 5.98 7.85
N CYS A 400 14.78 5.01 8.48
CA CYS A 400 14.32 4.30 9.68
C CYS A 400 14.87 4.98 10.94
N ASN A 401 14.44 6.22 11.18
CA ASN A 401 14.91 7.09 12.28
C ASN A 401 16.41 7.43 12.22
N GLY A 402 16.93 7.74 11.02
CA GLY A 402 18.35 8.02 10.81
C GLY A 402 19.24 6.77 10.80
N ALA A 403 18.67 5.59 11.08
CA ALA A 403 19.31 4.30 10.89
C ALA A 403 18.95 3.70 9.53
N ARG A 404 19.78 2.76 9.09
CA ARG A 404 19.55 1.98 7.87
C ARG A 404 18.31 1.10 8.05
N CYS A 405 17.50 0.97 7.01
CA CYS A 405 16.31 0.12 7.00
C CYS A 405 16.62 -1.36 6.66
N GLY A 406 17.84 -1.82 6.93
CA GLY A 406 18.31 -3.16 6.58
C GLY A 406 19.80 -3.31 6.91
N VAL A 407 20.36 -4.46 6.56
CA VAL A 407 21.78 -4.78 6.74
C VAL A 407 22.33 -5.25 5.40
N ASP A 408 23.49 -4.71 5.00
CA ASP A 408 24.14 -5.08 3.74
C ASP A 408 24.34 -6.59 3.66
N ASP A 409 23.94 -7.19 2.53
CA ASP A 409 24.05 -8.62 2.23
C ASP A 409 23.40 -9.58 3.26
N GLU A 410 22.58 -9.07 4.18
CA GLU A 410 21.87 -9.87 5.19
C GLU A 410 20.36 -9.63 5.19
N ALA A 411 19.92 -8.38 5.01
CA ALA A 411 18.51 -7.98 4.99
C ALA A 411 18.30 -6.83 3.99
N ASP A 412 18.06 -7.21 2.74
CA ASP A 412 17.89 -6.34 1.56
C ASP A 412 16.81 -6.90 0.63
N ASP A 413 15.59 -6.98 1.15
CA ASP A 413 14.39 -7.36 0.40
C ASP A 413 14.26 -6.51 -0.86
N ALA A 414 14.47 -5.19 -0.76
CA ALA A 414 14.32 -4.27 -1.89
C ALA A 414 15.12 -4.73 -3.13
N ARG A 415 16.36 -5.18 -2.94
CA ARG A 415 17.16 -5.75 -4.03
C ARG A 415 16.59 -7.06 -4.57
N SER A 416 16.13 -7.96 -3.70
CA SER A 416 15.50 -9.22 -4.11
C SER A 416 14.25 -8.97 -4.95
N LEU A 417 13.37 -8.12 -4.45
CA LEU A 417 12.10 -7.77 -5.08
C LEU A 417 12.33 -7.21 -6.48
N ASP A 418 13.26 -6.27 -6.64
CA ASP A 418 13.53 -5.67 -7.94
C ASP A 418 14.16 -6.67 -8.92
N LEU A 419 15.00 -7.62 -8.46
CA LEU A 419 15.57 -8.66 -9.32
C LEU A 419 14.53 -9.69 -9.79
N MET A 420 13.57 -10.03 -8.93
CA MET A 420 12.53 -11.02 -9.24
C MET A 420 11.41 -10.43 -10.09
N ALA A 421 11.05 -9.16 -9.87
CA ALA A 421 9.88 -8.53 -10.46
C ALA A 421 9.80 -8.59 -12.00
N PRO A 422 10.88 -8.39 -12.78
CA PRO A 422 10.80 -8.50 -14.24
C PRO A 422 10.35 -9.87 -14.72
N GLY A 423 10.85 -10.95 -14.11
CA GLY A 423 10.43 -12.32 -14.47
C GLY A 423 8.99 -12.61 -14.05
N ILE A 424 8.57 -12.13 -12.88
CA ILE A 424 7.17 -12.26 -12.43
C ILE A 424 6.21 -11.47 -13.34
N ALA A 425 6.61 -10.29 -13.82
CA ALA A 425 5.83 -9.46 -14.73
C ALA A 425 5.66 -10.06 -16.16
N GLU A 426 6.24 -11.24 -16.39
CA GLU A 426 6.10 -12.01 -17.64
C GLU A 426 5.17 -13.22 -17.48
N PHE A 427 4.63 -13.48 -16.29
CA PHE A 427 3.63 -14.56 -16.07
C PHE A 427 2.38 -14.32 -16.91
N ARG A 428 1.84 -15.36 -17.54
CA ARG A 428 0.71 -15.22 -18.47
C ARG A 428 -0.40 -16.21 -18.27
#